data_AF-A0A1Q9LGC8-F1
#
_entry.id   AF-A0A1Q9LGC8-F1
#
_cell.length_a   1.000
_cell.length_b   1.000
_cell.length_c   1.000
_cell.angle_alpha   90.00
_cell.angle_beta   90.00
_cell.angle_gamma   90.00
#
_symmetry.space_group_name_H-M   'P 1'
#
loop_
_entity.id
_entity.type
_entity.pdbx_description
1 polymer ?
#
loop_
_entity_poly.entity_id
_entity_poly.type
_entity_poly.pdbx_seq_one_letter_code
_entity_poly.pdbx_strand_id
1 'polypeptide(L)'
;MRWSRRVAAVVASAVLAFVAVPAVAQAAPISPRECSAELYQGDRRLGPEVLPRTGSVGFQLFGYSRTGWHSQADFLGKFYDSTANSWRYPPQDGYVLKFDGTPLKWEQTLVRGQRIDRYGSEYGAFLAPEGLPY
;
A
#
# COMPACT_ATOMS: atom_id res chain seq x y z
N MET A 1 24.74 -12.39 86.65
CA MET A 1 25.30 -13.22 85.57
C MET A 1 24.43 -13.08 84.34
N ARG A 2 25.08 -12.81 83.20
CA ARG A 2 24.53 -12.57 81.86
C ARG A 2 23.61 -13.70 81.37
N TRP A 3 22.52 -13.38 80.69
CA TRP A 3 22.28 -13.92 79.34
C TRP A 3 21.22 -13.11 78.57
N SER A 4 21.67 -12.37 77.58
CA SER A 4 20.84 -11.69 76.57
C SER A 4 20.54 -12.65 75.41
N ARG A 5 19.29 -12.78 75.00
CA ARG A 5 18.93 -13.38 73.70
C ARG A 5 18.09 -12.37 72.91
N ARG A 6 18.74 -11.81 71.91
CA ARG A 6 18.19 -10.85 70.96
C ARG A 6 17.23 -11.59 70.02
N VAL A 7 16.01 -11.08 69.87
CA VAL A 7 15.07 -11.50 68.84
C VAL A 7 15.49 -10.83 67.54
N ALA A 8 15.94 -11.60 66.56
CA ALA A 8 16.22 -11.10 65.22
C ALA A 8 14.94 -11.22 64.38
N ALA A 9 14.33 -10.08 64.06
CA ALA A 9 13.23 -10.02 63.10
C ALA A 9 13.80 -10.13 61.68
N VAL A 10 13.47 -11.20 60.97
CA VAL A 10 13.78 -11.36 59.54
C VAL A 10 12.70 -10.63 58.76
N VAL A 11 13.01 -9.44 58.25
CA VAL A 11 12.15 -8.71 57.32
C VAL A 11 12.46 -9.24 55.91
N ALA A 12 11.57 -10.08 55.39
CA ALA A 12 11.64 -10.54 54.00
C ALA A 12 11.08 -9.44 53.08
N SER A 13 11.98 -8.63 52.51
CA SER A 13 11.61 -7.64 51.51
C SER A 13 11.32 -8.31 50.17
N ALA A 14 10.05 -8.51 49.85
CA ALA A 14 9.62 -8.93 48.51
C ALA A 14 9.70 -7.71 47.56
N VAL A 15 10.79 -7.62 46.80
CA VAL A 15 10.93 -6.62 45.72
C VAL A 15 10.09 -7.11 44.53
N LEU A 16 8.90 -6.55 44.36
CA LEU A 16 8.11 -6.70 43.13
C LEU A 16 8.77 -5.88 42.03
N ALA A 17 9.56 -6.54 41.18
CA ALA A 17 10.05 -5.95 39.94
C ALA A 17 8.87 -5.79 38.98
N PHE A 18 8.34 -4.56 38.87
CA PHE A 18 7.42 -4.20 37.80
C PHE A 18 8.21 -4.20 36.49
N VAL A 19 8.04 -5.25 35.69
CA VAL A 19 8.50 -5.25 34.29
C VAL A 19 7.58 -4.30 33.54
N ALA A 20 8.09 -3.11 33.20
CA ALA A 20 7.40 -2.21 32.30
C ALA A 20 7.29 -2.90 30.93
N VAL A 21 6.10 -3.40 30.60
CA VAL A 21 5.82 -3.88 29.24
C VAL A 21 5.93 -2.65 28.33
N PRO A 22 6.79 -2.67 27.29
CA PRO A 22 6.86 -1.54 26.38
C PRO A 22 5.47 -1.34 25.78
N ALA A 23 4.95 -0.12 25.87
CA ALA A 23 3.72 0.23 25.19
C ALA A 23 3.93 -0.04 23.70
N VAL A 24 3.20 -1.01 23.16
CA VAL A 24 3.17 -1.23 21.72
C VAL A 24 2.67 0.06 21.11
N ALA A 25 3.51 0.73 20.33
CA ALA A 25 3.12 1.97 19.66
C ALA A 25 1.86 1.68 18.83
N GLN A 26 0.73 2.23 19.25
CA GLN A 26 -0.52 2.12 18.51
C GLN A 26 -0.29 2.83 17.16
N ALA A 27 -0.43 2.11 16.05
CA ALA A 27 -0.35 2.72 14.73
C ALA A 27 -1.39 3.85 14.64
N ALA A 28 -0.96 5.02 14.14
CA ALA A 28 -1.88 6.14 13.92
C ALA A 28 -3.03 5.71 12.99
N PRO A 29 -4.24 6.24 13.18
CA PRO A 29 -5.36 5.91 12.30
C PRO A 29 -5.02 6.29 10.86
N ILE A 30 -5.25 5.37 9.92
CA ILE A 30 -5.00 5.59 8.49
C ILE A 30 -5.97 6.66 7.98
N SER A 31 -5.42 7.68 7.31
CA SER A 31 -6.23 8.73 6.68
C SER A 31 -7.14 8.14 5.60
N PRO A 32 -8.44 8.53 5.54
CA PRO A 32 -9.34 8.04 4.49
C PRO A 32 -9.00 8.57 3.08
N ARG A 33 -7.94 9.38 2.96
CA ARG A 33 -7.43 9.96 1.72
C ARG A 33 -6.14 9.31 1.24
N GLU A 34 -5.55 8.41 2.04
CA GLU A 34 -4.24 7.83 1.79
C GLU A 34 -4.31 6.30 1.76
N CYS A 35 -3.36 5.70 1.07
CA CYS A 35 -3.16 4.26 1.09
C CYS A 35 -2.48 3.83 2.40
N SER A 36 -2.74 2.60 2.85
CA SER A 36 -1.93 1.98 3.90
C SER A 36 -0.50 1.70 3.43
N ALA A 37 0.44 1.59 4.37
CA ALA A 37 1.77 1.04 4.09
C ALA A 37 1.70 -0.50 3.98
N GLU A 38 0.78 -1.11 4.71
CA GLU A 38 0.49 -2.54 4.68
C GLU A 38 0.03 -2.95 3.28
N LEU A 39 0.56 -4.08 2.82
CA LEU A 39 0.24 -4.67 1.52
C LEU A 39 -0.96 -5.61 1.65
N TYR A 40 -1.80 -5.64 0.61
CA TYR A 40 -2.96 -6.51 0.57
C TYR A 40 -2.52 -7.97 0.67
N GLN A 41 -2.86 -8.61 1.79
CA GLN A 41 -2.42 -9.97 2.14
C GLN A 41 -0.89 -10.18 2.09
N GLY A 42 -0.11 -9.12 2.31
CA GLY A 42 1.35 -9.16 2.28
C GLY A 42 1.97 -9.25 0.88
N ASP A 43 1.19 -9.17 -0.20
CA ASP A 43 1.70 -9.25 -1.57
C ASP A 43 1.75 -7.88 -2.23
N ARG A 44 2.97 -7.40 -2.52
CA ARG A 44 3.18 -6.08 -3.14
C ARG A 44 2.55 -5.95 -4.52
N ARG A 45 2.34 -7.06 -5.22
CA ARG A 45 1.73 -7.09 -6.56
C ARG A 45 0.23 -6.78 -6.48
N LEU A 46 -0.38 -6.99 -5.32
CA LEU A 46 -1.77 -6.67 -5.09
C LEU A 46 -1.93 -5.22 -4.58
N GLY A 47 -0.85 -4.52 -4.23
CA GLY A 47 -0.90 -3.13 -3.78
C GLY A 47 -1.29 -2.98 -2.30
N PRO A 48 -1.65 -1.78 -1.85
CA PRO A 48 -1.97 -1.50 -0.44
C PRO A 48 -3.23 -2.22 0.06
N GLU A 49 -3.25 -2.61 1.33
CA GLU A 49 -4.39 -3.22 2.03
C GLU A 49 -5.59 -2.26 2.04
N VAL A 50 -5.38 -1.04 2.53
CA VAL A 50 -6.41 0.02 2.58
C VAL A 50 -6.19 1.00 1.44
N LEU A 51 -7.26 1.26 0.70
CA LEU A 51 -7.31 2.25 -0.36
C LEU A 51 -8.05 3.53 0.10
N PRO A 52 -7.68 4.70 -0.42
CA PRO A 52 -8.42 5.95 -0.21
C PRO A 52 -9.90 5.82 -0.60
N ARG A 53 -10.77 6.42 0.20
CA ARG A 53 -12.22 6.48 -0.06
C ARG A 53 -12.73 7.91 -0.27
N THR A 54 -11.90 8.91 0.05
CA THR A 54 -12.23 10.33 -0.06
C THR A 54 -11.06 11.11 -0.66
N GLY A 55 -11.30 12.36 -1.07
CA GLY A 55 -10.30 13.17 -1.77
C GLY A 55 -10.09 12.73 -3.22
N SER A 56 -9.19 13.39 -3.94
CA SER A 56 -9.02 13.21 -5.40
C SER A 56 -8.73 11.75 -5.77
N VAL A 57 -7.83 11.08 -5.07
CA VAL A 57 -7.51 9.66 -5.31
C VAL A 57 -8.71 8.76 -4.98
N GLY A 58 -9.41 9.02 -3.87
CA GLY A 58 -10.62 8.26 -3.52
C GLY A 58 -11.71 8.35 -4.58
N PHE A 59 -11.87 9.51 -5.24
CA PHE A 59 -12.80 9.66 -6.36
C PHE A 59 -12.35 8.89 -7.61
N GLN A 60 -11.05 8.89 -7.92
CA GLN A 60 -10.52 8.14 -9.07
C GLN A 60 -10.63 6.61 -8.87
N LEU A 61 -10.64 6.14 -7.61
CA LEU A 61 -10.84 4.72 -7.27
C LEU A 61 -12.32 4.33 -7.16
N PHE A 62 -13.26 5.21 -7.50
CA PHE A 62 -14.68 4.88 -7.45
C PHE A 62 -15.02 3.76 -8.44
N GLY A 63 -15.50 2.63 -7.92
CA GLY A 63 -15.81 1.43 -8.71
C GLY A 63 -14.60 0.55 -9.03
N TYR A 64 -13.39 0.93 -8.61
CA TYR A 64 -12.19 0.11 -8.79
C TYR A 64 -12.32 -1.22 -8.03
N SER A 65 -12.11 -2.32 -8.75
CA SER A 65 -11.99 -3.67 -8.19
C SER A 65 -10.61 -4.22 -8.49
N ARG A 66 -9.81 -4.48 -7.45
CA ARG A 66 -8.38 -4.83 -7.51
C ARG A 66 -8.05 -5.95 -8.52
N THR A 67 -8.88 -6.99 -8.56
CA THR A 67 -8.71 -8.14 -9.47
C THR A 67 -9.87 -8.27 -10.46
N GLY A 68 -10.75 -7.28 -10.54
CA GLY A 68 -11.98 -7.35 -11.34
C GLY A 68 -12.82 -8.57 -10.93
N TRP A 69 -13.11 -9.43 -11.91
CA TRP A 69 -13.88 -10.68 -11.73
C TRP A 69 -12.99 -11.91 -11.48
N HIS A 70 -11.67 -11.73 -11.39
CA HIS A 70 -10.73 -12.82 -11.19
C HIS A 70 -10.47 -13.09 -9.71
N SER A 71 -10.20 -14.35 -9.38
CA SER A 71 -9.50 -14.68 -8.13
C SER A 71 -8.09 -14.06 -8.16
N GLN A 72 -7.46 -13.90 -7.00
CA GLN A 72 -6.10 -13.35 -6.94
C GLN A 72 -5.09 -14.25 -7.68
N ALA A 73 -5.24 -15.57 -7.54
CA ALA A 73 -4.40 -16.54 -8.22
C ALA A 73 -4.55 -16.44 -9.74
N ASP A 74 -5.79 -16.34 -10.25
CA ASP A 74 -6.03 -16.19 -11.69
C ASP A 74 -5.52 -14.86 -12.21
N PHE A 75 -5.73 -13.78 -11.46
CA PHE A 75 -5.24 -12.45 -11.82
C PHE A 75 -3.71 -12.44 -11.95
N LEU A 76 -3.00 -12.94 -10.95
CA LEU A 76 -1.54 -13.00 -10.98
C LEU A 76 -1.03 -13.99 -12.03
N GLY A 77 -1.67 -15.15 -12.18
CA GLY A 77 -1.34 -16.12 -13.21
C GLY A 77 -1.46 -15.53 -14.61
N LYS A 78 -2.51 -14.74 -14.86
CA LYS A 78 -2.76 -14.09 -16.15
C LYS A 78 -1.85 -12.89 -16.41
N PHE A 79 -1.68 -12.00 -15.45
CA PHE A 79 -1.06 -10.69 -15.69
C PHE A 79 0.37 -10.55 -15.16
N TYR A 80 0.87 -11.47 -14.34
CA TYR A 80 2.22 -11.39 -13.77
C TYR A 80 3.15 -12.49 -14.27
N ASP A 81 4.32 -12.11 -14.77
CA ASP A 81 5.39 -13.02 -15.14
C ASP A 81 6.35 -13.20 -13.95
N SER A 82 6.27 -14.36 -13.30
CA SER A 82 7.13 -14.71 -12.17
C SER A 82 8.59 -14.93 -12.54
N THR A 83 8.87 -15.33 -13.78
CA THR A 83 10.23 -15.56 -14.26
C THR A 83 10.93 -14.23 -14.54
N ALA A 84 10.23 -13.31 -15.20
CA ALA A 84 10.72 -11.96 -15.46
C ALA A 84 10.61 -11.03 -14.24
N ASN A 85 9.93 -11.45 -13.17
CA ASN A 85 9.61 -10.64 -11.99
C ASN A 85 8.92 -9.32 -12.39
N SER A 86 8.02 -9.37 -13.37
CA SER A 86 7.40 -8.19 -13.99
C SER A 86 5.95 -8.44 -14.38
N TRP A 87 5.18 -7.37 -14.53
CA TRP A 87 3.84 -7.45 -15.13
C TRP A 87 3.93 -7.68 -16.64
N ARG A 88 2.96 -8.42 -17.17
CA ARG A 88 2.74 -8.57 -18.61
C ARG A 88 2.03 -7.33 -19.12
N TYR A 89 2.81 -6.33 -19.52
CA TYR A 89 2.29 -5.11 -20.11
C TYR A 89 1.73 -5.36 -21.52
N PRO A 90 0.70 -4.59 -21.93
CA PRO A 90 0.20 -4.66 -23.30
C PRO A 90 1.27 -4.24 -24.33
N PRO A 91 1.17 -4.72 -25.58
CA PRO A 91 2.06 -4.28 -26.65
C PRO A 91 1.81 -2.80 -27.00
N GLN A 92 2.72 -2.22 -27.79
CA GLN A 92 2.57 -0.87 -28.35
C GLN A 92 2.21 0.17 -27.27
N ASP A 93 2.93 0.16 -26.15
CA ASP A 93 2.75 1.12 -25.05
C ASP A 93 1.32 1.16 -24.47
N GLY A 94 0.51 0.11 -24.70
CA GLY A 94 -0.87 0.05 -24.23
C GLY A 94 -1.87 0.91 -24.99
N TYR A 95 -1.49 1.49 -26.14
CA TYR A 95 -2.45 2.16 -27.01
C TYR A 95 -3.50 1.17 -27.54
N VAL A 96 -4.72 1.67 -27.74
CA VAL A 96 -5.76 0.92 -28.46
C VAL A 96 -5.24 0.60 -29.86
N LEU A 97 -5.39 -0.65 -30.28
CA LEU A 97 -4.95 -1.10 -31.59
C LEU A 97 -6.09 -1.03 -32.60
N LYS A 98 -5.76 -0.64 -33.82
CA LYS A 98 -6.65 -0.78 -34.98
C LYS A 98 -6.72 -2.24 -35.42
N PHE A 99 -7.59 -2.55 -36.37
CA PHE A 99 -7.72 -3.91 -36.93
C PHE A 99 -6.43 -4.45 -37.58
N ASP A 100 -5.54 -3.56 -38.04
CA ASP A 100 -4.23 -3.93 -38.62
C ASP A 100 -3.12 -4.10 -37.56
N GLY A 101 -3.44 -3.95 -36.27
CA GLY A 101 -2.48 -4.07 -35.17
C GLY A 101 -1.64 -2.81 -34.90
N THR A 102 -1.83 -1.71 -35.64
CA THR A 102 -1.13 -0.44 -35.38
C THR A 102 -1.79 0.35 -34.25
N PRO A 103 -1.03 1.12 -33.44
CA PRO A 103 -1.60 1.91 -32.36
C PRO A 103 -2.42 3.10 -32.90
N LEU A 104 -3.57 3.34 -32.28
CA LEU A 104 -4.37 4.55 -32.47
C LEU A 104 -3.85 5.65 -31.53
N LYS A 105 -2.98 6.51 -32.05
CA LYS A 105 -2.40 7.65 -31.33
C LYS A 105 -2.17 8.85 -32.27
N TRP A 106 -2.11 10.04 -31.70
CA TRP A 106 -1.75 11.28 -32.40
C TRP A 106 -0.92 12.17 -31.49
N GLU A 107 -0.19 13.12 -32.09
CA GLU A 107 0.56 14.12 -31.33
C GLU A 107 -0.37 15.21 -30.81
N GLN A 108 -0.27 15.52 -29.52
CA GLN A 108 -1.01 16.60 -28.90
C GLN A 108 -0.05 17.49 -28.10
N THR A 109 -0.05 18.78 -28.39
CA THR A 109 0.64 19.78 -27.58
C THR A 109 -0.18 20.09 -26.33
N LEU A 110 0.40 19.93 -25.15
CA LEU A 110 -0.22 20.38 -23.90
C LEU A 110 -0.11 21.90 -23.80
N VAL A 111 -1.20 22.55 -23.40
CA VAL A 111 -1.23 24.00 -23.19
C VAL A 111 -0.92 24.36 -21.74
N ARG A 112 -0.45 25.58 -21.52
CA ARG A 112 -0.18 26.09 -20.16
C ARG A 112 -1.46 25.99 -19.32
N GLY A 113 -1.33 25.42 -18.12
CA GLY A 113 -2.44 25.27 -17.17
C GLY A 113 -3.23 23.95 -17.33
N GLN A 114 -2.96 23.15 -18.36
CA GLN A 114 -3.52 21.81 -18.47
C GLN A 114 -2.95 20.93 -17.36
N ARG A 115 -3.83 20.32 -16.56
CA ARG A 115 -3.46 19.48 -15.41
C ARG A 115 -3.41 18.02 -15.82
N ILE A 116 -2.38 17.34 -15.36
CA ILE A 116 -2.13 15.92 -15.57
C ILE A 116 -1.78 15.28 -14.23
N ASP A 117 -2.07 13.98 -14.10
CA ASP A 117 -1.68 13.17 -12.96
C ASP A 117 -1.07 11.83 -13.38
N ARG A 118 -0.52 11.11 -12.39
CA ARG A 118 0.16 9.84 -12.57
C ARG A 118 0.19 9.04 -11.28
N TYR A 119 -0.04 7.73 -11.40
CA TYR A 119 0.29 6.74 -10.37
C TYR A 119 1.67 6.13 -10.67
N GLY A 120 2.70 6.52 -9.92
CA GLY A 120 4.04 5.95 -10.04
C GLY A 120 5.16 6.96 -9.83
N SER A 121 6.41 6.50 -9.93
CA SER A 121 7.58 7.39 -9.82
C SER A 121 7.69 8.34 -11.02
N GLU A 122 8.41 9.44 -10.82
CA GLU A 122 8.67 10.48 -11.82
C GLU A 122 9.61 10.04 -12.96
N TYR A 123 10.21 8.84 -12.86
CA TYR A 123 11.05 8.27 -13.92
C TYR A 123 10.25 7.75 -15.12
N GLY A 124 8.92 7.62 -15.03
CA GLY A 124 8.06 7.09 -16.09
C GLY A 124 7.48 8.18 -17.01
N ALA A 125 7.00 7.76 -18.18
CA ALA A 125 6.54 8.65 -19.25
C ALA A 125 5.03 8.57 -19.57
N PHE A 126 4.22 7.90 -18.74
CA PHE A 126 2.77 7.78 -18.93
C PHE A 126 2.03 8.64 -17.91
N LEU A 127 1.23 9.58 -18.41
CA LEU A 127 0.43 10.51 -17.62
C LEU A 127 -1.00 10.50 -18.16
N ALA A 128 -1.95 10.85 -17.31
CA ALA A 128 -3.36 11.02 -17.67
C ALA A 128 -3.78 12.48 -17.47
N PRO A 129 -4.84 12.95 -18.15
CA PRO A 129 -5.58 14.12 -17.68
C PRO A 129 -5.96 13.95 -16.21
N GLU A 130 -5.80 15.01 -15.42
CA GLU A 130 -6.07 14.91 -13.99
C GLU A 130 -7.52 14.48 -13.73
N GLY A 131 -7.70 13.53 -12.80
CA GLY A 131 -9.04 13.15 -12.34
C GLY A 131 -9.64 11.94 -13.05
N LEU A 132 -8.95 11.35 -14.02
CA LEU A 132 -9.47 10.14 -14.69
C LEU A 132 -9.56 8.95 -13.71
N PRO A 133 -10.58 8.08 -13.87
CA PRO A 133 -10.66 6.85 -13.09
C PRO A 133 -9.44 5.94 -13.28
N TYR A 134 -9.12 5.17 -12.24
CA TYR A 134 -8.12 4.09 -12.27
C TYR A 134 -8.68 2.85 -12.97
#